data_AF-A0A3B9RRA6-F1
#
_entry.id   AF-A0A3B9RRA6-F1
#
_cell.length_a   1.000
_cell.length_b   1.000
_cell.length_c   1.000
_cell.angle_alpha   90.00
_cell.angle_beta   90.00
_cell.angle_gamma   90.00
#
_symmetry.space_group_name_H-M   'P 1'
#
loop_
_entity.id
_entity.type
_entity.pdbx_description
1 polymer ?
#
loop_
_entity_poly.entity_id
_entity_poly.type
_entity_poly.pdbx_seq_one_letter_code
_entity_poly.pdbx_strand_id
1 'polypeptide(L)'
;MHTDLPTLGAPIMIAGLLAGFFLCFYGNKAKKYLVPLRSVLSGAMVSLALVFLLMHKEALIVALQTQNAIQSLLDLLISGEHYLFSIIAMSSIAIGGLLLFALSRKSGVFAEKIVSFFTALSMALFILLVLLGFLPLTLSLVITAVLLIPILIFCMRDFSSYMAFENAIGGALLISYLLARFWYLDIWIFLVWVAILSVTGIFSQLRSLKRHKTKGGQSDAE
;
A
#
# COMPACT_ATOMS: atom_id res chain seq x y z
N MET A 1 6.11 -23.81 -14.80
CA MET A 1 4.69 -24.14 -14.54
C MET A 1 3.87 -23.06 -15.23
N HIS A 2 3.45 -23.30 -16.47
CA HIS A 2 2.63 -22.35 -17.24
C HIS A 2 1.20 -22.42 -16.70
N THR A 3 0.80 -21.43 -15.92
CA THR A 3 -0.62 -21.27 -15.54
C THR A 3 -1.35 -20.52 -16.64
N ASP A 4 -2.22 -21.25 -17.35
CA ASP A 4 -3.23 -20.75 -18.27
C ASP A 4 -4.25 -19.88 -17.53
N LEU A 5 -3.85 -18.70 -17.05
CA LEU A 5 -4.82 -17.63 -16.79
C LEU A 5 -5.11 -16.90 -18.10
N PRO A 6 -6.39 -16.57 -18.37
CA PRO A 6 -6.83 -15.94 -19.61
C PRO A 6 -5.97 -14.72 -19.94
N THR A 7 -5.55 -14.61 -21.20
CA THR A 7 -4.87 -13.43 -21.75
C THR A 7 -5.65 -12.19 -21.33
N LEU A 8 -5.01 -11.30 -20.57
CA LEU A 8 -5.56 -9.99 -20.24
C LEU A 8 -5.97 -9.33 -21.56
N GLY A 9 -7.26 -9.02 -21.71
CA GLY A 9 -7.74 -8.33 -22.90
C GLY A 9 -6.91 -7.06 -23.13
N ALA A 10 -6.48 -6.84 -24.38
CA ALA A 10 -5.73 -5.65 -24.80
C ALA A 10 -6.23 -4.33 -24.17
N PRO A 11 -7.55 -4.05 -24.05
CA PRO A 11 -8.03 -2.84 -23.39
C PRO A 11 -7.69 -2.76 -21.89
N ILE A 12 -7.71 -3.88 -21.16
CA ILE A 12 -7.36 -3.93 -19.73
C ILE A 12 -5.85 -3.69 -19.55
N MET A 13 -5.03 -4.26 -20.43
CA MET A 13 -3.59 -4.02 -20.42
C MET A 13 -3.28 -2.55 -20.70
N ILE A 14 -3.86 -1.95 -21.74
CA ILE A 14 -3.62 -0.55 -22.11
C ILE A 14 -4.05 0.39 -20.99
N ALA A 15 -5.24 0.17 -20.41
CA ALA A 15 -5.72 0.95 -19.28
C ALA A 15 -4.82 0.79 -18.04
N GLY A 16 -4.39 -0.44 -17.75
CA GLY A 16 -3.49 -0.73 -16.63
C GLY A 16 -2.09 -0.15 -16.81
N LEU A 17 -1.53 -0.17 -18.02
CA LEU A 17 -0.26 0.46 -18.34
C LEU A 17 -0.36 1.98 -18.21
N LEU A 18 -1.41 2.60 -18.75
CA LEU A 18 -1.65 4.04 -18.60
C LEU A 18 -1.77 4.43 -17.12
N ALA A 19 -2.54 3.67 -16.34
CA ALA A 19 -2.66 3.88 -14.90
C ALA A 19 -1.30 3.72 -14.20
N GLY A 20 -0.52 2.69 -14.56
CA GLY A 20 0.81 2.44 -14.01
C GLY A 20 1.82 3.54 -14.34
N PHE A 21 1.89 3.99 -15.60
CA PHE A 21 2.74 5.11 -16.02
C PHE A 21 2.34 6.41 -15.33
N PHE A 22 1.04 6.66 -15.21
CA PHE A 22 0.52 7.82 -14.48
C PHE A 22 0.90 7.77 -13.00
N LEU A 23 0.77 6.62 -12.34
CA LEU A 23 1.15 6.45 -10.95
C LEU A 23 2.68 6.56 -10.75
N CYS A 24 3.46 6.01 -11.70
CA CYS A 24 4.92 5.96 -11.65
C CYS A 24 5.60 7.31 -11.91
N PHE A 25 5.06 8.13 -12.82
CA PHE A 25 5.68 9.42 -13.20
C PHE A 25 4.90 10.65 -12.74
N TYR A 26 3.57 10.53 -12.59
CA TYR A 26 2.68 11.66 -12.28
C TYR A 26 1.91 11.50 -10.96
N GLY A 27 2.22 10.50 -10.13
CA GLY A 27 1.55 10.27 -8.84
C GLY A 27 1.46 11.52 -7.96
N ASN A 28 2.47 12.40 -8.00
CA ASN A 28 2.47 13.67 -7.29
C ASN A 28 1.38 14.66 -7.74
N LYS A 29 0.98 14.65 -9.02
CA LYS A 29 -0.14 15.48 -9.51
C LYS A 29 -1.49 14.96 -8.99
N ALA A 30 -1.59 13.65 -8.79
CA ALA A 30 -2.78 13.00 -8.25
C ALA A 30 -2.80 12.92 -6.72
N LYS A 31 -1.84 13.56 -6.03
CA LYS A 31 -1.73 13.54 -4.56
C LYS A 31 -3.04 13.89 -3.86
N LYS A 32 -3.81 14.84 -4.41
CA LYS A 32 -5.13 15.25 -3.87
C LYS A 32 -6.15 14.09 -3.79
N TYR A 33 -6.04 13.09 -4.66
CA TYR A 33 -6.94 11.93 -4.72
C TYR A 33 -6.30 10.67 -4.12
N LEU A 34 -4.98 10.51 -4.28
CA LEU A 34 -4.25 9.35 -3.76
C LEU A 34 -4.08 9.38 -2.24
N VAL A 35 -3.90 10.57 -1.63
CA VAL A 35 -3.78 10.68 -0.16
C VAL A 35 -5.07 10.21 0.53
N PRO A 36 -6.28 10.70 0.18
CA PRO A 36 -7.49 10.27 0.85
C PRO A 36 -7.81 8.80 0.59
N LEU A 37 -7.63 8.30 -0.64
CA LEU A 37 -7.86 6.89 -0.97
C LEU A 37 -6.96 5.96 -0.13
N ARG A 38 -5.68 6.28 -0.02
CA ARG A 38 -4.74 5.52 0.80
C ARG A 38 -5.05 5.61 2.28
N SER A 39 -5.46 6.78 2.77
CA SER A 39 -5.85 6.93 4.17
C SER A 39 -7.06 6.06 4.54
N VAL A 40 -8.01 5.88 3.61
CA VAL A 40 -9.15 4.96 3.80
C VAL A 40 -8.65 3.52 3.91
N LEU A 41 -7.82 3.09 2.96
CA LEU A 41 -7.26 1.73 2.94
C LEU A 41 -6.41 1.45 4.18
N SER A 42 -5.53 2.38 4.53
CA SER A 42 -4.67 2.29 5.70
C SER A 42 -5.49 2.26 6.99
N GLY A 43 -6.51 3.11 7.11
CA GLY A 43 -7.40 3.13 8.25
C GLY A 43 -8.20 1.85 8.41
N ALA A 44 -8.78 1.36 7.32
CA ALA A 44 -9.49 0.09 7.28
C ALA A 44 -8.59 -1.08 7.69
N MET A 45 -7.35 -1.12 7.18
CA MET A 45 -6.43 -2.22 7.42
C MET A 45 -5.94 -2.26 8.88
N VAL A 46 -5.59 -1.10 9.43
CA VAL A 46 -5.16 -0.99 10.83
C VAL A 46 -6.32 -1.23 11.78
N SER A 47 -7.51 -0.70 11.51
CA SER A 47 -8.68 -0.90 12.36
C SER A 47 -9.14 -2.35 12.37
N LEU A 48 -9.10 -3.03 11.22
CA LEU A 48 -9.37 -4.46 11.10
C LEU A 48 -8.37 -5.29 11.90
N ALA A 49 -7.07 -5.02 11.74
CA ALA A 49 -6.01 -5.71 12.50
C ALA A 49 -6.21 -5.55 14.02
N LEU A 50 -6.64 -4.37 14.45
CA LEU A 50 -6.91 -4.07 15.85
C LEU A 50 -8.13 -4.84 16.38
N VAL A 51 -9.19 -4.98 15.59
CA VAL A 51 -10.37 -5.81 15.94
C VAL A 51 -9.98 -7.27 16.09
N PHE A 52 -9.22 -7.83 15.15
CA PHE A 52 -8.72 -9.20 15.26
C PHE A 52 -7.87 -9.40 16.54
N LEU A 53 -6.99 -8.44 16.84
CA LEU A 53 -6.11 -8.49 18.02
C LEU A 53 -6.89 -8.33 19.33
N LEU A 54 -8.00 -7.59 19.36
CA LEU A 54 -8.79 -7.42 20.58
C LEU A 54 -9.77 -8.57 20.82
N MET A 55 -10.45 -9.05 19.77
CA MET A 55 -11.57 -9.98 19.94
C MET A 55 -11.20 -11.44 19.71
N HIS A 56 -10.27 -11.76 18.80
CA HIS A 56 -9.97 -13.12 18.35
C HIS A 56 -8.46 -13.40 18.21
N LYS A 57 -7.71 -13.18 19.30
CA LYS A 57 -6.24 -13.32 19.35
C LYS A 57 -5.73 -14.69 18.90
N GLU A 58 -6.32 -15.76 19.42
CA GLU A 58 -5.82 -17.12 19.15
C GLU A 58 -6.13 -17.53 17.70
N ALA A 59 -7.35 -17.25 17.24
CA ALA A 59 -7.75 -17.49 15.87
C ALA A 59 -6.94 -16.67 14.86
N LEU A 60 -6.53 -15.44 15.21
CA LEU A 60 -5.62 -14.62 14.41
C LEU A 60 -4.24 -15.29 14.27
N ILE A 61 -3.65 -15.80 15.35
CA ILE A 61 -2.34 -16.45 15.30
C ILE A 61 -2.41 -17.72 14.45
N VAL A 62 -3.45 -18.52 14.63
CA VAL A 62 -3.68 -19.73 13.81
C VAL A 62 -3.84 -19.36 12.34
N ALA A 63 -4.63 -18.34 12.03
CA ALA A 63 -4.84 -17.86 10.66
C ALA A 63 -3.58 -17.25 10.03
N LEU A 64 -2.64 -16.72 10.83
CA LEU A 64 -1.36 -16.20 10.32
C LEU A 64 -0.30 -17.30 10.16
N GLN A 65 -0.48 -18.46 10.79
CA GLN A 65 0.42 -19.62 10.65
C GLN A 65 0.06 -20.50 9.45
N THR A 66 -1.13 -20.34 8.87
CA THR A 66 -1.52 -21.09 7.67
C THR A 66 -0.78 -20.58 6.44
N GLN A 67 -0.56 -21.49 5.49
CA GLN A 67 0.15 -21.21 4.24
C GLN A 67 -0.56 -20.16 3.38
N ASN A 68 -1.89 -20.03 3.52
CA ASN A 68 -2.72 -19.02 2.86
C ASN A 68 -3.34 -18.06 3.88
N ALA A 69 -2.49 -17.30 4.58
CA ALA A 69 -2.92 -16.40 5.66
C ALA A 69 -4.05 -15.43 5.24
N ILE A 70 -4.01 -14.89 4.02
CA ILE A 70 -5.05 -13.97 3.51
C ILE A 70 -6.41 -14.66 3.43
N GLN A 71 -6.45 -15.88 2.89
CA GLN A 71 -7.70 -16.64 2.75
C GLN A 71 -8.22 -17.05 4.12
N SER A 72 -7.36 -17.51 5.02
CA SER A 72 -7.76 -17.86 6.39
C SER A 72 -8.30 -16.66 7.19
N LEU A 73 -7.72 -15.47 7.03
CA LEU A 73 -8.24 -14.24 7.65
C LEU A 73 -9.61 -13.83 7.07
N LEU A 74 -9.81 -14.04 5.77
CA LEU A 74 -11.05 -13.72 5.08
C LEU A 74 -12.15 -14.73 5.43
N ASP A 75 -11.79 -16.01 5.56
CA ASP A 75 -12.66 -17.05 6.08
C ASP A 75 -13.03 -16.73 7.52
N LEU A 76 -12.11 -16.27 8.38
CA LEU A 76 -12.44 -15.86 9.75
C LEU A 76 -13.41 -14.66 9.80
N LEU A 77 -13.34 -13.79 8.80
CA LEU A 77 -14.20 -12.62 8.66
C LEU A 77 -15.61 -12.98 8.18
N ILE A 78 -15.74 -14.03 7.37
CA ILE A 78 -16.99 -14.45 6.72
C ILE A 78 -17.63 -15.67 7.40
N SER A 79 -16.89 -16.39 8.25
CA SER A 79 -17.37 -17.59 8.93
C SER A 79 -18.60 -17.29 9.80
N GLY A 80 -19.71 -17.95 9.46
CA GLY A 80 -21.04 -17.69 10.02
C GLY A 80 -21.22 -18.03 11.50
N GLU A 81 -20.22 -18.62 12.16
CA GLU A 81 -20.28 -18.97 13.58
C GLU A 81 -20.27 -17.73 14.49
N HIS A 82 -19.74 -16.60 14.00
CA HIS A 82 -19.60 -15.36 14.78
C HIS A 82 -20.12 -14.14 14.01
N TYR A 83 -21.41 -14.12 13.69
CA TYR A 83 -22.07 -13.01 12.97
C TYR A 83 -21.81 -11.61 13.59
N LEU A 84 -21.76 -11.52 14.92
CA LEU A 84 -21.43 -10.28 15.63
C LEU A 84 -19.99 -9.80 15.34
N PHE A 85 -19.04 -10.72 15.24
CA PHE A 85 -17.65 -10.39 14.91
C PHE A 85 -17.54 -9.82 13.49
N SER A 86 -18.19 -10.45 12.51
CA SER A 86 -18.22 -9.97 11.13
C SER A 86 -18.80 -8.54 11.02
N ILE A 87 -19.88 -8.25 11.75
CA ILE A 87 -20.46 -6.90 11.79
C ILE A 87 -19.49 -5.90 12.43
N ILE A 88 -18.87 -6.25 13.55
CA ILE A 88 -17.89 -5.38 14.24
C ILE A 88 -16.66 -5.13 13.35
N ALA A 89 -16.17 -6.15 12.66
CA ALA A 89 -15.03 -6.02 11.76
C ALA A 89 -15.36 -5.16 10.53
N MET A 90 -16.53 -5.37 9.89
CA MET A 90 -16.99 -4.55 8.76
C MET A 90 -17.25 -3.10 9.16
N SER A 91 -17.88 -2.88 10.31
CA SER A 91 -18.10 -1.53 10.84
C SER A 91 -16.79 -0.86 11.23
N SER A 92 -15.83 -1.59 11.79
CA SER A 92 -14.49 -1.08 12.08
C SER A 92 -13.72 -0.69 10.81
N ILE A 93 -13.86 -1.44 9.72
CA ILE A 93 -13.30 -1.06 8.41
C ILE A 93 -13.90 0.26 7.95
N ALA A 94 -15.23 0.39 8.02
CA ALA A 94 -15.93 1.60 7.59
C ALA A 94 -15.55 2.81 8.47
N ILE A 95 -15.57 2.66 9.80
CA ILE A 95 -15.25 3.72 10.76
C ILE A 95 -13.77 4.11 10.66
N GLY A 96 -12.86 3.14 10.66
CA GLY A 96 -11.41 3.39 10.56
C GLY A 96 -11.03 4.09 9.25
N GLY A 97 -11.60 3.62 8.13
CA GLY A 97 -11.39 4.24 6.82
C GLY A 97 -11.97 5.66 6.72
N LEU A 98 -13.21 5.87 7.18
CA LEU A 98 -13.86 7.19 7.18
C LEU A 98 -13.15 8.20 8.11
N LEU A 99 -12.69 7.75 9.27
CA LEU A 99 -12.02 8.60 10.24
C LEU A 99 -10.69 9.12 9.67
N LEU A 100 -9.88 8.22 9.07
CA LEU A 100 -8.64 8.62 8.42
C LEU A 100 -8.86 9.43 7.14
N PHE A 101 -9.94 9.17 6.40
CA PHE A 101 -10.36 10.02 5.30
C PHE A 101 -10.68 11.45 5.75
N ALA A 102 -11.45 11.61 6.82
CA ALA A 102 -11.79 12.90 7.39
C ALA A 102 -10.53 13.64 7.89
N LEU A 103 -9.62 12.93 8.56
CA LEU A 103 -8.34 13.48 9.01
C LEU A 103 -7.43 13.87 7.84
N SER A 104 -7.41 13.10 6.76
CA SER A 104 -6.58 13.39 5.57
C SER A 104 -6.97 14.71 4.88
N ARG A 105 -8.22 15.15 5.04
CA ARG A 105 -8.72 16.42 4.50
C ARG A 105 -8.52 17.60 5.43
N LYS A 106 -8.23 17.37 6.71
CA LYS A 106 -8.05 18.43 7.70
C LYS A 106 -6.61 18.95 7.63
N SER A 107 -6.44 20.23 7.36
CA SER A 107 -5.13 20.89 7.23
C SER A 107 -4.50 21.22 8.59
N GLY A 108 -4.12 20.19 9.35
CA GLY A 108 -3.47 20.34 10.66
C GLY A 108 -2.25 19.43 10.81
N VAL A 109 -1.18 19.95 11.42
CA VAL A 109 0.07 19.21 11.67
C VAL A 109 -0.18 17.90 12.44
N PHE A 110 -1.14 17.91 13.37
CA PHE A 110 -1.52 16.72 14.13
C PHE A 110 -2.25 15.68 13.27
N ALA A 111 -3.14 16.10 12.39
CA ALA A 111 -3.86 15.21 11.48
C ALA A 111 -2.89 14.57 10.47
N GLU A 112 -1.95 15.34 9.93
CA GLU A 112 -0.93 14.85 9.00
C GLU A 112 -0.01 13.81 9.68
N LYS A 113 0.39 14.03 10.94
CA LYS A 113 1.15 13.05 11.73
C LYS A 113 0.37 11.75 11.97
N ILE A 114 -0.92 11.83 12.29
CA ILE A 114 -1.75 10.63 12.47
C ILE A 114 -1.85 9.86 11.15
N VAL A 115 -2.16 10.54 10.04
CA VAL A 115 -2.29 9.89 8.73
C VAL A 115 -0.99 9.21 8.32
N SER A 116 0.15 9.86 8.50
CA SER A 116 1.46 9.28 8.18
C SER A 116 1.83 8.10 9.09
N PHE A 117 1.49 8.15 10.38
CA PHE A 117 1.67 7.03 11.31
C PHE A 117 0.85 5.81 10.88
N PHE A 118 -0.45 6.00 10.62
CA PHE A 118 -1.33 4.91 10.16
C PHE A 118 -0.90 4.36 8.79
N THR A 119 -0.42 5.24 7.89
CA THR A 119 0.09 4.81 6.58
C THR A 119 1.33 3.93 6.73
N ALA A 120 2.27 4.32 7.61
CA ALA A 120 3.45 3.50 7.91
C ALA A 120 3.08 2.14 8.51
N LEU A 121 2.12 2.13 9.45
CA LEU A 121 1.66 0.90 10.08
C LEU A 121 0.94 -0.03 9.09
N SER A 122 0.08 0.52 8.23
CA SER A 122 -0.57 -0.24 7.16
C SER A 122 0.45 -0.82 6.18
N MET A 123 1.49 -0.07 5.81
CA MET A 123 2.54 -0.59 4.95
C MET A 123 3.32 -1.74 5.61
N ALA A 124 3.61 -1.63 6.91
CA ALA A 124 4.24 -2.72 7.65
C ALA A 124 3.34 -3.97 7.71
N LEU A 125 2.04 -3.81 7.95
CA LEU A 125 1.08 -4.92 7.89
C LEU A 125 1.01 -5.55 6.49
N PHE A 126 1.07 -4.73 5.43
CA PHE A 126 1.12 -5.23 4.06
C PHE A 126 2.38 -6.05 3.80
N ILE A 127 3.55 -5.56 4.23
CA ILE A 127 4.82 -6.28 4.12
C ILE A 127 4.76 -7.60 4.90
N LEU A 128 4.17 -7.61 6.10
CA LEU A 128 3.98 -8.83 6.89
C LEU A 128 3.19 -9.89 6.13
N LEU A 129 2.05 -9.49 5.54
CA LEU A 129 1.20 -10.40 4.76
C LEU A 129 1.92 -10.95 3.54
N VAL A 130 2.73 -10.14 2.86
CA VAL A 130 3.56 -10.59 1.73
C VAL A 130 4.64 -11.57 2.21
N LEU A 131 5.34 -11.26 3.31
CA LEU A 131 6.39 -12.12 3.86
C LEU A 131 5.85 -13.48 4.34
N LEU A 132 4.62 -13.52 4.87
CA LEU A 132 3.96 -14.77 5.27
C LEU A 132 3.75 -15.76 4.11
N GLY A 133 3.71 -15.27 2.86
CA GLY A 133 3.68 -16.16 1.69
C GLY A 133 4.99 -16.90 1.44
N PHE A 134 6.11 -16.48 2.04
CA PHE A 134 7.45 -17.02 1.76
C PHE A 134 8.19 -17.50 3.01
N LEU A 135 7.93 -16.90 4.18
CA LEU A 135 8.66 -17.11 5.43
C LEU A 135 7.72 -17.48 6.58
N PRO A 136 8.21 -18.26 7.57
CA PRO A 136 7.45 -18.58 8.77
C PRO A 136 7.13 -17.32 9.60
N LEU A 137 6.01 -17.36 10.32
CA LEU A 137 5.45 -16.23 11.08
C LEU A 137 6.47 -15.48 11.95
N THR A 138 7.32 -16.20 12.68
CA THR A 138 8.31 -15.60 13.59
C THR A 138 9.34 -14.74 12.85
N LEU A 139 9.90 -15.24 11.75
CA LEU A 139 10.84 -14.47 10.93
C LEU A 139 10.15 -13.29 10.24
N SER A 140 8.94 -13.51 9.71
CA SER A 140 8.14 -12.46 9.07
C SER A 140 7.82 -11.32 10.04
N LEU A 141 7.49 -11.63 11.30
CA LEU A 141 7.28 -10.62 12.34
C LEU A 141 8.56 -9.84 12.68
N VAL A 142 9.69 -10.53 12.85
CA VAL A 142 10.97 -9.87 13.16
C VAL A 142 11.39 -8.93 12.03
N ILE A 143 11.36 -9.42 10.79
CA ILE A 143 11.73 -8.62 9.61
C ILE A 143 10.79 -7.42 9.48
N THR A 144 9.49 -7.62 9.64
CA THR A 144 8.52 -6.52 9.58
C THR A 144 8.75 -5.50 10.70
N ALA A 145 9.04 -5.94 11.92
CA ALA A 145 9.31 -5.05 13.04
C ALA A 145 10.59 -4.21 12.80
N VAL A 146 11.64 -4.83 12.25
CA VAL A 146 12.87 -4.12 11.87
C VAL A 146 12.60 -3.12 10.74
N LEU A 147 11.80 -3.48 9.74
CA LEU A 147 11.43 -2.59 8.62
C LEU A 147 10.46 -1.48 9.01
N LEU A 148 9.63 -1.69 10.04
CA LEU A 148 8.70 -0.68 10.54
C LEU A 148 9.46 0.57 11.01
N ILE A 149 10.62 0.41 11.65
CA ILE A 149 11.43 1.53 12.17
C ILE A 149 11.84 2.51 11.04
N PRO A 150 12.55 2.08 9.97
CA PRO A 150 12.93 2.99 8.89
C PRO A 150 11.71 3.50 8.11
N ILE A 151 10.65 2.70 7.92
CA ILE A 151 9.41 3.15 7.27
C ILE A 151 8.79 4.30 8.08
N LEU A 152 8.70 4.15 9.40
CA LEU A 152 8.15 5.17 10.30
C LEU A 152 8.99 6.45 10.25
N ILE A 153 10.32 6.33 10.34
CA ILE A 153 11.24 7.48 10.27
C ILE A 153 11.07 8.22 8.94
N PHE A 154 11.04 7.49 7.83
CA PHE A 154 10.93 8.10 6.50
C PHE A 154 9.56 8.74 6.28
N CYS A 155 8.48 8.08 6.72
CA CYS A 155 7.11 8.58 6.62
C CYS A 155 6.87 9.83 7.51
N MET A 156 7.45 9.86 8.72
CA MET A 156 7.39 11.01 9.64
C MET A 156 8.23 12.19 9.20
N ARG A 157 9.39 11.95 8.56
CA ARG A 157 10.31 13.01 8.16
C ARG A 157 9.81 13.78 6.95
N ASP A 158 9.31 13.09 5.93
CA ASP A 158 8.93 13.73 4.67
C ASP A 158 7.84 12.92 3.95
N PHE A 159 6.61 12.99 4.48
CA PHE A 159 5.45 12.22 3.99
C PHE A 159 5.23 12.36 2.48
N SER A 160 5.49 13.53 1.92
CA SER A 160 5.36 13.75 0.47
C SER A 160 6.40 12.99 -0.35
N SER A 161 7.63 12.86 0.16
CA SER A 161 8.72 12.14 -0.49
C SER A 161 8.53 10.62 -0.34
N TYR A 162 8.04 10.16 0.81
CA TYR A 162 7.62 8.77 1.03
C TYR A 162 6.51 8.35 0.05
N MET A 163 5.47 9.18 -0.07
CA MET A 163 4.37 8.96 -1.01
C MET A 163 4.83 8.87 -2.46
N ALA A 164 5.80 9.71 -2.84
CA ALA A 164 6.37 9.67 -4.18
C ALA A 164 7.13 8.37 -4.45
N PHE A 165 7.93 7.94 -3.48
CA PHE A 165 8.67 6.68 -3.55
C PHE A 165 7.74 5.47 -3.70
N GLU A 166 6.71 5.39 -2.86
CA GLU A 166 5.75 4.28 -2.89
C GLU A 166 4.93 4.25 -4.19
N ASN A 167 4.49 5.41 -4.69
CA ASN A 167 3.81 5.49 -5.99
C ASN A 167 4.72 5.10 -7.16
N ALA A 168 5.99 5.50 -7.13
CA ALA A 168 6.95 5.12 -8.16
C ALA A 168 7.14 3.60 -8.21
N ILE A 169 7.33 2.96 -7.05
CA ILE A 169 7.48 1.50 -6.95
C ILE A 169 6.19 0.78 -7.29
N GLY A 170 5.05 1.20 -6.75
CA GLY A 170 3.75 0.58 -7.04
C GLY A 170 3.39 0.68 -8.52
N GLY A 171 3.64 1.83 -9.15
CA GLY A 171 3.47 2.00 -10.59
C GLY A 171 4.44 1.14 -11.40
N ALA A 172 5.71 1.07 -11.01
CA ALA A 172 6.71 0.24 -11.67
C ALA A 172 6.38 -1.25 -11.58
N LEU A 173 5.91 -1.72 -10.41
CA LEU A 173 5.44 -3.09 -10.22
C LEU A 173 4.22 -3.39 -11.07
N LEU A 174 3.23 -2.48 -11.12
CA LEU A 174 2.03 -2.65 -11.94
C LEU A 174 2.36 -2.75 -13.42
N ILE A 175 3.20 -1.83 -13.94
CA ILE A 175 3.65 -1.84 -15.34
C ILE A 175 4.40 -3.13 -15.65
N SER A 176 5.36 -3.48 -14.81
CA SER A 176 6.20 -4.66 -15.03
C SER A 176 5.39 -5.94 -14.95
N TYR A 177 4.42 -6.03 -14.03
CA TYR A 177 3.54 -7.18 -13.90
C TYR A 177 2.63 -7.34 -15.12
N LEU A 178 2.03 -6.25 -15.60
CA LEU A 178 1.17 -6.28 -16.79
C LEU A 178 1.96 -6.64 -18.06
N LEU A 179 3.18 -6.10 -18.22
CA LEU A 179 4.08 -6.47 -19.31
C LEU A 179 4.45 -7.94 -19.23
N ALA A 180 4.95 -8.39 -18.07
CA ALA A 180 5.34 -9.78 -17.85
C ALA A 180 4.19 -10.75 -18.14
N ARG A 181 2.96 -10.40 -17.74
CA ARG A 181 1.78 -11.24 -17.98
C ARG A 181 1.31 -11.23 -19.43
N PHE A 182 1.34 -10.07 -20.11
CA PHE A 182 0.85 -9.98 -21.49
C PHE A 182 1.81 -10.61 -22.51
N TRP A 183 3.11 -10.39 -22.32
CA TRP A 183 4.16 -10.89 -23.22
C TRP A 183 4.78 -12.21 -22.75
N TYR A 184 4.26 -12.81 -21.68
CA TYR A 184 4.80 -14.02 -21.05
C TYR A 184 6.32 -13.92 -20.79
N LEU A 185 6.79 -12.76 -20.32
CA LEU A 185 8.22 -12.56 -20.07
C LEU A 185 8.69 -13.34 -18.84
N ASP A 186 9.95 -13.76 -18.91
CA ASP A 186 10.63 -14.40 -17.80
C ASP A 186 10.82 -13.44 -16.60
N ILE A 187 10.94 -14.02 -15.40
CA ILE A 187 11.01 -13.29 -14.13
C ILE A 187 12.22 -12.36 -14.05
N TRP A 188 13.32 -12.69 -14.72
CA TRP A 188 14.50 -11.83 -14.82
C TRP A 188 14.18 -10.52 -15.52
N ILE A 189 13.39 -10.57 -16.59
CA ILE A 189 13.02 -9.39 -17.37
C ILE A 189 12.02 -8.54 -16.58
N PHE A 190 11.10 -9.19 -15.84
CA PHE A 190 10.25 -8.51 -14.86
C PHE A 190 11.08 -7.72 -13.83
N LEU A 191 12.07 -8.35 -13.19
CA LEU A 191 12.91 -7.70 -12.18
C LEU A 191 13.70 -6.52 -12.75
N VAL A 192 14.25 -6.66 -13.95
CA VAL A 192 14.97 -5.59 -14.65
C VAL A 192 14.05 -4.40 -14.92
N TRP A 193 12.84 -4.66 -15.42
CA TRP A 193 11.84 -3.59 -15.65
C TRP A 193 11.43 -2.89 -14.37
N VAL A 194 11.17 -3.65 -13.30
CA VAL A 194 10.84 -3.08 -11.98
C VAL A 194 11.96 -2.18 -11.51
N ALA A 195 13.22 -2.61 -11.61
CA ALA A 195 14.37 -1.82 -11.17
C ALA A 195 14.50 -0.52 -11.97
N ILE A 196 14.48 -0.60 -13.31
CA ILE A 196 14.64 0.57 -14.19
C ILE A 196 13.48 1.56 -13.98
N LEU A 197 12.24 1.07 -13.97
CA LEU A 197 11.06 1.92 -13.82
C LEU A 197 10.94 2.53 -12.43
N SER A 198 11.30 1.78 -11.38
CA SER A 198 11.29 2.31 -10.01
C SER A 198 12.31 3.44 -9.87
N VAL A 199 13.55 3.24 -10.34
CA VAL A 199 14.61 4.26 -10.25
C VAL A 199 14.21 5.51 -11.04
N THR A 200 13.78 5.35 -12.30
CA THR A 200 13.38 6.48 -13.15
C THR A 200 12.13 7.20 -12.61
N GLY A 201 11.14 6.46 -12.10
CA GLY A 201 9.96 7.00 -11.45
C GLY A 201 10.29 7.81 -10.20
N ILE A 202 11.13 7.28 -9.30
CA ILE A 202 11.58 7.96 -8.09
C ILE A 202 12.27 9.28 -8.44
N PHE A 203 13.22 9.27 -9.38
CA PHE A 203 13.92 10.49 -9.80
C PHE A 203 12.98 11.52 -10.43
N SER A 204 12.06 11.09 -11.30
CA SER A 204 11.07 11.97 -11.92
C SER A 204 10.18 12.66 -10.88
N GLN A 205 9.66 11.88 -9.93
CA GLN A 205 8.77 12.38 -8.90
C GLN A 205 9.48 13.31 -7.91
N LEU A 206 10.69 12.97 -7.47
CA LEU A 206 11.51 13.83 -6.62
C LEU A 206 11.88 15.14 -7.31
N ARG A 207 12.23 15.10 -8.60
CA ARG A 207 12.53 16.31 -9.39
C ARG A 207 11.30 17.21 -9.53
N SER A 208 10.12 16.62 -9.75
CA SER A 208 8.85 17.36 -9.80
C SER A 208 8.51 18.02 -8.46
N LEU A 209 8.75 17.32 -7.33
CA LEU A 209 8.55 17.87 -5.99
C LEU A 209 9.48 19.05 -5.71
N LYS A 210 10.77 18.93 -6.04
CA LYS A 210 11.74 20.03 -5.89
C LYS A 210 11.30 21.26 -6.69
N ARG A 211 10.91 21.10 -7.96
CA ARG A 211 10.42 22.20 -8.81
C ARG A 211 9.18 22.90 -8.25
N HIS A 212 8.23 22.16 -7.67
CA HIS A 212 7.05 22.76 -7.04
C HIS A 212 7.39 23.54 -5.77
N LYS A 213 8.34 23.06 -4.97
CA LYS A 213 8.82 23.76 -3.78
C LYS A 213 9.54 25.07 -4.14
N THR A 214 10.30 25.09 -5.24
CA THR A 214 10.97 26.30 -5.74
C THR A 214 9.99 27.33 -6.31
N LYS A 215 8.94 26.90 -7.02
CA LYS A 215 7.92 27.81 -7.57
C LYS A 215 6.98 28.40 -6.50
N GLY A 216 6.66 27.63 -5.45
CA GLY A 216 5.87 28.15 -4.33
C GLY A 216 6.62 29.23 -3.53
N GLY A 217 7.94 29.07 -3.35
CA GLY A 217 8.77 30.07 -2.66
C GLY A 217 9.09 31.33 -3.46
N GLN A 218 8.79 31.38 -4.76
CA GLN A 218 8.94 32.59 -5.59
C GLN A 218 7.67 33.45 -5.64
N SER A 219 6.51 32.93 -5.21
CA SER A 219 5.25 33.70 -5.22
C SER A 219 5.01 34.51 -3.93
N ASP A 220 5.79 34.25 -2.88
CA ASP A 220 5.70 34.96 -1.59
C ASP A 220 6.81 36.02 -1.43
N ALA A 221 7.56 36.30 -2.51
CA ALA A 221 8.71 37.21 -2.52
C ALA A 221 8.62 38.31 -3.59
N GLU A 222 7.46 38.49 -4.22
CA GLU A 222 7.13 39.63 -5.09
C GLU A 222 5.97 40.45 -4.52
#